data_AF-A0A956ADP6-F1
#
_entry.id   AF-A0A956ADP6-F1
#
_cell.length_a   1.000
_cell.length_b   1.000
_cell.length_c   1.000
_cell.angle_alpha   90.00
_cell.angle_beta   90.00
_cell.angle_gamma   90.00
#
_symmetry.space_group_name_H-M   'P 1'
#
loop_
_entity.id
_entity.type
_entity.pdbx_description
1 polymer ?
#
loop_
_entity_poly.entity_id
_entity_poly.type
_entity_poly.pdbx_seq_one_letter_code
_entity_poly.pdbx_strand_id
1 'polypeptide(L)'
;MRVYLALALALALPACDDDATGASDPAARSDGAVYGVWADQCAVELIRDVRAGPGGAITLPAGARYLLSTDERGAGYVELLFLAAEGGVGLEIEVDADDLPFTGDCAGADRLLGVFADTTVYADADGTDVLCELPAGTQVKSDDGGSHFLTPTSEGLDFSADFQTYQYAIGALSARCGGAEEGFIRAPQVMAGGVEQLALPIGPLYGSVAE
;
A
#
# COMPACT_ATOMS: atom_id res chain seq x y z
N MET A 1 18.89 -72.13 -4.67
CA MET A 1 19.55 -71.15 -3.79
C MET A 1 19.70 -69.85 -4.57
N ARG A 2 18.77 -68.90 -4.36
CA ARG A 2 18.78 -67.56 -4.97
C ARG A 2 18.51 -66.59 -3.84
N VAL A 3 19.51 -65.77 -3.53
CA VAL A 3 19.45 -64.75 -2.48
C VAL A 3 18.89 -63.49 -3.12
N TYR A 4 17.72 -63.04 -2.64
CA TYR A 4 17.17 -61.73 -2.95
C TYR A 4 17.70 -60.75 -1.90
N LEU A 5 18.52 -59.79 -2.32
CA LEU A 5 18.98 -58.68 -1.50
C LEU A 5 17.93 -57.56 -1.63
N ALA A 6 17.15 -57.34 -0.58
CA ALA A 6 16.24 -56.21 -0.47
C ALA A 6 17.03 -54.97 0.01
N LEU A 7 17.05 -53.92 -0.81
CA LEU A 7 17.62 -52.62 -0.47
C LEU A 7 16.56 -51.82 0.30
N ALA A 8 16.70 -51.74 1.63
CA ALA A 8 15.88 -50.89 2.48
C ALA A 8 16.37 -49.45 2.37
N LEU A 9 15.58 -48.58 1.74
CA LEU A 9 15.78 -47.13 1.77
C LEU A 9 15.39 -46.62 3.16
N ALA A 10 16.39 -46.23 3.95
CA ALA A 10 16.19 -45.57 5.24
C ALA A 10 15.81 -44.10 4.99
N LEU A 11 14.56 -43.74 5.29
CA LEU A 11 14.11 -42.36 5.41
C LEU A 11 14.73 -41.77 6.68
N ALA A 12 15.73 -40.89 6.50
CA ALA A 12 16.24 -40.04 7.58
C ALA A 12 15.25 -38.89 7.79
N LEU A 13 14.46 -38.96 8.87
CA LEU A 13 13.77 -37.80 9.43
C LEU A 13 14.80 -36.96 10.19
N PRO A 14 14.94 -35.65 9.94
CA PRO A 14 15.61 -34.79 10.89
C PRO A 14 14.71 -34.64 12.13
N ALA A 15 15.23 -35.09 13.27
CA ALA A 15 14.78 -34.64 14.58
C ALA A 15 15.17 -33.15 14.70
N CYS A 16 14.19 -32.28 14.89
CA CYS A 16 14.45 -30.93 15.41
C CYS A 16 14.01 -30.89 16.85
N ASP A 17 14.99 -30.57 17.71
CA ASP A 17 14.86 -30.23 19.12
C ASP A 17 13.76 -29.19 19.38
N ASP A 18 12.89 -29.50 20.33
CA ASP A 18 12.06 -28.55 21.05
C ASP A 18 12.93 -27.82 22.09
N ASP A 19 13.56 -26.71 21.71
CA ASP A 19 13.95 -25.66 22.67
C ASP A 19 14.38 -24.38 21.91
N ALA A 20 13.43 -23.48 21.69
CA ALA A 20 13.72 -22.10 21.32
C ALA A 20 12.72 -21.17 22.00
N THR A 21 13.21 -20.54 23.05
CA THR A 21 12.71 -19.30 23.67
C THR A 21 12.08 -18.35 22.66
N GLY A 22 10.90 -17.81 23.01
CA GLY A 22 10.07 -16.92 22.18
C GLY A 22 10.84 -15.94 21.30
N ALA A 23 11.00 -16.31 20.03
CA ALA A 23 11.32 -15.39 18.96
C ALA A 23 9.99 -14.77 18.51
N SER A 24 9.90 -13.45 18.62
CA SER A 24 8.90 -12.68 17.88
C SER A 24 9.04 -13.07 16.41
N ASP A 25 7.94 -13.42 15.75
CA ASP A 25 7.94 -13.69 14.31
C ASP A 25 8.70 -12.55 13.60
N PRO A 26 9.64 -12.86 12.69
CA PRO A 26 10.31 -11.82 11.93
C PRO A 26 9.26 -11.12 11.09
N ALA A 27 8.84 -9.93 11.51
CA ALA A 27 7.91 -9.10 10.78
C ALA A 27 8.37 -9.00 9.33
N ALA A 28 7.46 -9.31 8.42
CA ALA A 28 7.87 -9.53 7.06
C ALA A 28 8.23 -8.18 6.38
N ARG A 29 9.19 -8.29 5.46
CA ARG A 29 9.90 -7.18 4.84
C ARG A 29 9.22 -6.77 3.54
N SER A 30 9.09 -5.47 3.33
CA SER A 30 8.59 -4.90 2.08
C SER A 30 9.67 -4.01 1.47
N ASP A 31 10.07 -4.29 0.23
CA ASP A 31 11.03 -3.47 -0.51
C ASP A 31 10.24 -2.29 -1.11
N GLY A 32 10.31 -1.12 -0.48
CA GLY A 32 9.68 0.10 -0.96
C GLY A 32 10.16 0.45 -2.37
N ALA A 33 9.35 0.16 -3.37
CA ALA A 33 9.68 0.45 -4.76
C ALA A 33 8.94 1.74 -5.16
N VAL A 34 9.65 2.87 -5.11
CA VAL A 34 9.25 4.06 -5.87
C VAL A 34 9.84 3.91 -7.27
N TYR A 35 9.00 3.76 -8.28
CA TYR A 35 9.40 3.47 -9.66
C TYR A 35 8.57 4.24 -10.69
N GLY A 36 9.03 4.22 -11.94
CA GLY A 36 8.31 4.83 -13.06
C GLY A 36 8.05 6.31 -12.84
N VAL A 37 6.82 6.76 -13.17
CA VAL A 37 6.40 8.17 -13.03
C VAL A 37 6.34 8.66 -11.58
N TRP A 38 6.41 7.74 -10.61
CA TRP A 38 6.39 8.06 -9.18
C TRP A 38 7.78 8.38 -8.63
N ALA A 39 8.85 8.01 -9.35
CA ALA A 39 10.24 8.20 -8.91
C ALA A 39 10.62 9.67 -8.67
N ASP A 40 9.94 10.58 -9.36
CA ASP A 40 10.15 12.04 -9.28
C ASP A 40 9.22 12.72 -8.26
N GLN A 41 8.33 11.96 -7.62
CA GLN A 41 7.40 12.47 -6.60
C GLN A 41 8.07 12.53 -5.23
N CYS A 42 7.38 13.11 -4.24
CA CYS A 42 8.00 13.22 -2.93
C CYS A 42 8.13 11.86 -2.27
N ALA A 43 9.37 11.42 -2.15
CA ALA A 43 9.75 10.17 -1.52
C ALA A 43 10.72 10.42 -0.37
N VAL A 44 10.59 9.62 0.68
CA VAL A 44 11.51 9.61 1.81
C VAL A 44 12.32 8.33 1.81
N GLU A 45 13.55 8.39 2.29
CA GLU A 45 14.45 7.25 2.47
C GLU A 45 14.62 6.97 3.96
N LEU A 46 14.29 5.75 4.40
CA LEU A 46 14.42 5.36 5.81
C LEU A 46 15.89 5.29 6.23
N ILE A 47 16.24 5.89 7.36
CA ILE A 47 17.61 5.83 7.91
C ILE A 47 17.82 4.68 8.91
N ARG A 48 16.72 4.03 9.33
CA ARG A 48 16.68 2.90 10.24
C ARG A 48 15.47 2.03 9.93
N ASP A 49 15.47 0.80 10.43
CA ASP A 49 14.28 -0.06 10.32
C ASP A 49 13.11 0.57 11.10
N VAL A 50 11.93 0.61 10.49
CA VAL A 50 10.71 1.21 11.06
C VAL A 50 9.61 0.17 11.11
N ARG A 51 8.80 0.19 12.17
CA ARG A 51 7.59 -0.62 12.26
C ARG A 51 6.40 0.17 11.72
N ALA A 52 5.61 -0.47 10.86
CA ALA A 52 4.48 0.15 10.19
C ALA A 52 3.25 -0.75 10.19
N GLY A 53 2.11 -0.15 9.86
CA GLY A 53 0.82 -0.83 9.75
C GLY A 53 0.23 -1.25 11.09
N PRO A 54 -0.90 -1.99 11.08
CA PRO A 54 -1.63 -2.34 12.29
C PRO A 54 -0.76 -3.02 13.34
N GLY A 55 -0.57 -2.36 14.49
CA GLY A 55 0.26 -2.87 15.59
C GLY A 55 1.75 -3.02 15.29
N GLY A 56 2.27 -2.36 14.24
CA GLY A 56 3.69 -2.46 13.85
C GLY A 56 4.08 -3.81 13.24
N ALA A 57 3.12 -4.50 12.62
CA ALA A 57 3.28 -5.84 12.07
C ALA A 57 4.27 -5.91 10.89
N ILE A 58 4.50 -4.80 10.18
CA ILE A 58 5.37 -4.74 9.01
C ILE A 58 6.69 -4.05 9.39
N THR A 59 7.83 -4.62 8.97
CA THR A 59 9.13 -3.93 9.09
C THR A 59 9.53 -3.32 7.77
N LEU A 60 9.67 -2.01 7.76
CA LEU A 60 10.22 -1.25 6.64
C LEU A 60 11.73 -1.13 6.83
N PRO A 61 12.56 -1.65 5.91
CA PRO A 61 14.00 -1.70 6.11
C PRO A 61 14.66 -0.33 5.90
N ALA A 62 15.74 -0.07 6.64
CA ALA A 62 16.64 1.05 6.38
C ALA A 62 17.14 1.04 4.93
N GLY A 63 17.28 2.23 4.33
CA GLY A 63 17.67 2.46 2.94
C GLY A 63 16.54 2.28 1.93
N ALA A 64 15.36 1.78 2.33
CA ALA A 64 14.21 1.72 1.44
C ALA A 64 13.56 3.10 1.25
N ARG A 65 13.00 3.31 0.06
CA ARG A 65 12.34 4.55 -0.33
C ARG A 65 10.84 4.34 -0.46
N TYR A 66 10.05 5.28 0.04
CA TYR A 66 8.59 5.24 -0.03
C TYR A 66 8.07 6.62 -0.39
N LEU A 67 6.93 6.68 -1.09
CA LEU A 67 6.24 7.96 -1.28
C LEU A 67 5.64 8.43 0.04
N LEU A 68 5.61 9.75 0.25
CA LEU A 68 4.83 10.34 1.34
C LEU A 68 3.39 10.55 0.89
N SER A 69 2.43 9.91 1.58
CA SER A 69 0.99 10.07 1.34
C SER A 69 0.39 11.11 2.27
N THR A 70 0.66 10.98 3.56
CA THR A 70 0.12 11.84 4.62
C THR A 70 1.24 12.33 5.53
N ASP A 71 1.22 13.64 5.83
CA ASP A 71 2.19 14.29 6.72
C ASP A 71 1.45 14.93 7.89
N GLU A 72 1.31 14.16 8.97
CA GLU A 72 0.64 14.57 10.20
C GLU A 72 1.63 14.48 11.37
N ARG A 73 2.89 14.89 11.14
CA ARG A 73 3.95 14.90 12.16
C ARG A 73 3.54 15.64 13.44
N GLY A 74 2.68 16.66 13.33
CA GLY A 74 2.10 17.36 14.48
C GLY A 74 1.16 16.50 15.34
N ALA A 75 0.58 15.44 14.77
CA ALA A 75 -0.20 14.42 15.44
C ALA A 75 0.62 13.15 15.74
N GLY A 76 1.92 13.12 15.42
CA GLY A 76 2.84 12.03 15.76
C GLY A 76 2.86 10.86 14.78
N TYR A 77 2.36 11.02 13.54
CA TYR A 77 2.44 9.98 12.52
C TYR A 77 2.64 10.54 11.11
N VAL A 78 3.13 9.69 10.21
CA VAL A 78 3.06 9.91 8.76
C VAL A 78 2.60 8.63 8.09
N GLU A 79 2.04 8.76 6.89
CA GLU A 79 1.70 7.60 6.05
C GLU A 79 2.65 7.53 4.86
N LEU A 80 3.31 6.38 4.73
CA LEU A 80 4.16 6.05 3.58
C LEU A 80 3.41 5.13 2.63
N LEU A 81 3.64 5.22 1.32
CA LEU A 81 3.06 4.28 0.35
C LEU A 81 4.07 3.23 -0.06
N PHE A 82 3.66 1.96 0.09
CA PHE A 82 4.21 0.86 -0.66
C PHE A 82 3.44 0.68 -1.96
N LEU A 83 4.13 0.74 -3.11
CA LEU A 83 3.49 0.58 -4.42
C LEU A 83 3.54 -0.88 -4.87
N ALA A 84 2.39 -1.56 -4.79
CA ALA A 84 2.16 -2.84 -5.46
C ALA A 84 1.79 -2.61 -6.94
N ALA A 85 1.69 -3.69 -7.72
CA ALA A 85 1.24 -3.58 -9.12
C ALA A 85 -0.23 -3.15 -9.22
N GLU A 86 -1.02 -3.50 -8.20
CA GLU A 86 -2.44 -3.29 -8.11
C GLU A 86 -2.82 -1.92 -7.50
N GLY A 87 -1.88 -1.23 -6.85
CA GLY A 87 -2.15 0.06 -6.22
C GLY A 87 -1.17 0.42 -5.10
N GLY A 88 -1.48 1.52 -4.42
CA GLY A 88 -0.76 1.98 -3.24
C GLY A 88 -1.31 1.35 -1.96
N VAL A 89 -0.41 0.85 -1.11
CA VAL A 89 -0.70 0.39 0.25
C VAL A 89 -0.21 1.45 1.23
N GLY A 90 -1.13 2.04 1.97
CA GLY A 90 -0.84 2.97 3.06
C GLY A 90 -0.18 2.26 4.24
N LEU A 91 0.98 2.77 4.66
CA LEU A 91 1.76 2.26 5.77
C LEU A 91 1.98 3.39 6.76
N GLU A 92 1.10 3.46 7.74
CA GLU A 92 1.23 4.41 8.85
C GLU A 92 2.46 4.04 9.71
N ILE A 93 3.26 5.05 10.02
CA ILE A 93 4.38 4.97 10.96
C ILE A 93 4.24 6.05 12.02
N GLU A 94 4.45 5.68 13.27
CA GLU A 94 4.58 6.63 14.37
C GLU A 94 5.91 7.38 14.25
N VAL A 95 5.89 8.69 14.44
CA VAL A 95 7.08 9.55 14.35
C VAL A 95 7.13 10.57 15.48
N ASP A 96 8.35 10.86 15.90
CA ASP A 96 8.66 12.04 16.69
C ASP A 96 9.09 13.16 15.74
N ALA A 97 8.50 14.34 15.85
CA ALA A 97 8.83 15.49 15.02
C ALA A 97 10.31 15.91 15.14
N ASP A 98 10.93 15.65 16.29
CA ASP A 98 12.34 15.98 16.57
C ASP A 98 13.31 14.84 16.16
N ASP A 99 12.82 13.63 15.87
CA ASP A 99 13.62 12.46 15.48
C ASP A 99 12.92 11.62 14.40
N LEU A 100 12.85 12.19 13.19
CA LEU A 100 12.26 11.51 12.05
C LEU A 100 13.11 10.29 11.62
N PRO A 101 12.49 9.12 11.37
CA PRO A 101 13.22 7.91 11.00
C PRO A 101 13.58 7.85 9.51
N PHE A 102 13.56 8.99 8.82
CA PHE A 102 13.82 9.09 7.39
C PHE A 102 14.46 10.41 7.01
N THR A 103 15.05 10.42 5.81
CA THR A 103 15.50 11.62 5.11
C THR A 103 14.64 11.86 3.88
N GLY A 104 14.64 13.09 3.37
CA GLY A 104 13.75 13.51 2.30
C GLY A 104 12.97 14.73 2.76
N ASP A 105 13.04 15.79 1.97
CA ASP A 105 12.34 17.03 2.26
C ASP A 105 11.16 17.17 1.29
N CYS A 106 9.95 16.92 1.79
CA CYS A 106 8.70 17.20 1.09
C CYS A 106 8.20 18.62 1.33
N ALA A 107 9.00 19.50 1.94
CA ALA A 107 8.61 20.89 2.15
C ALA A 107 8.32 21.57 0.80
N GLY A 108 7.13 22.14 0.70
CA GLY A 108 6.68 22.83 -0.52
C GLY A 108 6.22 21.92 -1.64
N ALA A 109 6.18 20.59 -1.44
CA ALA A 109 5.53 19.69 -2.37
C ALA A 109 4.02 19.95 -2.39
N ASP A 110 3.42 19.86 -3.58
CA ASP A 110 1.98 19.96 -3.74
C ASP A 110 1.32 18.66 -3.26
N ARG A 111 0.09 18.77 -2.75
CA ARG A 111 -0.78 17.61 -2.56
C ARG A 111 -1.35 17.19 -3.91
N LEU A 112 -1.11 15.93 -4.26
CA LEU A 112 -1.59 15.33 -5.48
C LEU A 112 -2.53 14.17 -5.15
N LEU A 113 -3.32 13.82 -6.15
CA LEU A 113 -4.02 12.56 -6.23
C LEU A 113 -3.40 11.75 -7.37
N GLY A 114 -2.94 10.55 -7.04
CA GLY A 114 -2.32 9.61 -7.96
C GLY A 114 -3.25 8.44 -8.29
N VAL A 115 -3.28 8.05 -9.55
CA VAL A 115 -3.88 6.79 -10.01
C VAL A 115 -2.75 5.79 -10.19
N PHE A 116 -2.54 4.90 -9.23
CA PHE A 116 -1.40 3.98 -9.15
C PHE A 116 -1.53 2.78 -10.09
N ALA A 117 -2.77 2.36 -10.37
CA ALA A 117 -3.09 1.26 -11.29
C ALA A 117 -4.25 1.67 -12.21
N ASP A 118 -4.35 1.05 -13.38
CA ASP A 118 -5.47 1.31 -14.30
C ASP A 118 -6.78 1.02 -13.57
N THR A 119 -7.62 2.04 -13.45
CA THR A 119 -8.81 1.99 -12.58
C THR A 119 -10.06 2.31 -13.36
N THR A 120 -11.06 1.44 -13.25
CA THR A 120 -12.43 1.75 -13.68
C THR A 120 -13.19 2.33 -12.50
N VAL A 121 -13.81 3.49 -12.70
CA VAL A 121 -14.76 4.08 -11.75
C VAL A 121 -16.17 3.76 -12.21
N TYR A 122 -16.98 3.23 -11.31
CA TYR A 122 -18.35 2.83 -11.56
C TYR A 122 -19.34 3.79 -10.91
N ALA A 123 -20.54 3.90 -11.47
CA ALA A 123 -21.65 4.68 -10.91
C ALA A 123 -22.37 3.93 -9.77
N ASP A 124 -22.20 2.61 -9.72
CA ASP A 124 -22.84 1.71 -8.76
C ASP A 124 -21.81 0.80 -8.06
N ALA A 125 -22.19 0.27 -6.90
CA ALA A 125 -21.32 -0.59 -6.09
C ALA A 125 -21.15 -2.01 -6.68
N ASP A 126 -22.08 -2.46 -7.53
CA ASP A 126 -22.00 -3.77 -8.18
C ASP A 126 -20.95 -3.79 -9.30
N GLY A 127 -20.50 -2.61 -9.74
CA GLY A 127 -19.50 -2.41 -10.79
C GLY A 127 -20.06 -2.66 -12.18
N THR A 128 -21.32 -2.29 -12.43
CA THR A 128 -21.97 -2.52 -13.73
C THR A 128 -21.93 -1.32 -14.66
N ASP A 129 -22.21 -0.12 -14.16
CA ASP A 129 -22.26 1.10 -14.96
C ASP A 129 -20.94 1.87 -14.84
N VAL A 130 -20.16 1.94 -15.92
CA VAL A 130 -18.86 2.63 -15.94
C VAL A 130 -19.05 4.14 -16.09
N LEU A 131 -18.46 4.91 -15.18
CA LEU A 131 -18.35 6.38 -15.29
C LEU A 131 -17.16 6.79 -16.14
N CYS A 132 -15.99 6.19 -15.88
CA CYS A 132 -14.73 6.51 -16.55
C CYS A 132 -13.69 5.42 -16.33
N GLU A 133 -12.66 5.45 -17.18
CA GLU A 133 -11.42 4.71 -16.99
C GLU A 133 -10.29 5.71 -16.75
N LEU A 134 -9.51 5.46 -15.71
CA LEU A 134 -8.41 6.31 -15.27
C LEU A 134 -7.10 5.52 -15.45
N PRO A 135 -6.19 5.97 -16.33
CA PRO A 135 -4.96 5.24 -16.58
C PRO A 135 -3.96 5.42 -15.42
N ALA A 136 -3.22 4.35 -15.15
CA ALA A 136 -2.11 4.34 -14.21
C ALA A 136 -1.10 5.46 -14.53
N GLY A 137 -0.56 6.08 -13.49
CA GLY A 137 0.34 7.23 -13.61
C GLY A 137 -0.36 8.57 -13.78
N THR A 138 -1.70 8.61 -13.82
CA THR A 138 -2.43 9.90 -13.79
C THR A 138 -2.16 10.62 -12.47
N GLN A 139 -1.85 11.90 -12.58
CA GLN A 139 -1.64 12.80 -11.44
C GLN A 139 -2.48 14.07 -11.63
N VAL A 140 -3.15 14.50 -10.57
CA VAL A 140 -3.86 15.79 -10.53
C VAL A 140 -3.56 16.49 -9.22
N LYS A 141 -3.43 17.83 -9.27
CA LYS A 141 -3.37 18.63 -8.04
C LYS A 141 -4.68 18.49 -7.28
N SER A 142 -4.59 18.40 -5.95
CA SER A 142 -5.75 18.33 -5.06
C SER A 142 -5.77 19.59 -4.20
N ASP A 143 -6.65 20.53 -4.54
CA ASP A 143 -6.68 21.87 -3.93
C ASP A 143 -7.12 21.86 -2.46
N ASP A 144 -7.90 20.88 -2.04
CA ASP A 144 -8.44 20.82 -0.68
C ASP A 144 -7.77 19.76 0.21
N GLY A 145 -6.81 18.99 -0.31
CA GLY A 145 -6.40 17.75 0.34
C GLY A 145 -7.62 16.92 0.77
N GLY A 146 -8.68 17.00 -0.05
CA GLY A 146 -9.99 16.47 0.29
C GLY A 146 -9.80 15.05 0.73
N SER A 147 -10.14 14.77 1.99
CA SER A 147 -10.06 13.44 2.55
C SER A 147 -10.83 12.55 1.58
N HIS A 148 -10.09 11.73 0.83
CA HIS A 148 -10.71 10.74 -0.03
C HIS A 148 -11.25 9.69 0.92
N PHE A 149 -12.46 9.90 1.40
CA PHE A 149 -13.15 8.95 2.24
C PHE A 149 -13.47 7.75 1.37
N LEU A 150 -12.55 6.80 1.38
CA LEU A 150 -12.82 5.45 0.94
C LEU A 150 -13.70 4.84 2.01
N THR A 151 -15.00 4.94 1.79
CA THR A 151 -15.96 4.28 2.67
C THR A 151 -16.19 2.89 2.09
N PRO A 152 -15.77 1.82 2.78
CA PRO A 152 -16.11 0.47 2.33
C PRO A 152 -17.62 0.37 2.26
N THR A 153 -18.15 -0.21 1.19
CA THR A 153 -19.60 -0.32 0.99
C THR A 153 -20.25 -1.35 1.91
N SER A 154 -19.45 -2.14 2.62
CA SER A 154 -19.84 -3.08 3.67
C SER A 154 -19.54 -2.53 5.06
N GLU A 155 -20.27 -3.00 6.09
CA GLU A 155 -20.07 -2.60 7.51
C GLU A 155 -18.69 -2.99 8.09
N GLY A 156 -17.82 -3.59 7.29
CA GLY A 156 -16.44 -3.96 7.62
C GLY A 156 -15.66 -4.36 6.38
N LEU A 157 -14.35 -4.56 6.55
CA LEU A 157 -13.46 -5.07 5.50
C LEU A 157 -13.67 -6.58 5.35
N ASP A 158 -13.98 -7.04 4.13
CA ASP A 158 -14.08 -8.46 3.82
C ASP A 158 -12.77 -8.98 3.20
N PHE A 159 -11.88 -9.48 4.07
CA PHE A 159 -10.62 -10.10 3.65
C PHE A 159 -10.78 -11.49 3.01
N SER A 160 -12.02 -12.00 2.84
CA SER A 160 -12.26 -13.27 2.15
C SER A 160 -12.57 -13.11 0.66
N ALA A 161 -12.86 -11.88 0.21
CA ALA A 161 -13.12 -11.55 -1.19
C ALA A 161 -11.84 -11.12 -1.92
N ASP A 162 -11.74 -11.37 -3.23
CA ASP A 162 -10.56 -10.96 -4.04
C ASP A 162 -10.36 -9.43 -4.08
N PHE A 163 -11.45 -8.67 -3.87
CA PHE A 163 -11.44 -7.22 -3.82
C PHE A 163 -12.53 -6.70 -2.89
N GLN A 164 -12.34 -5.47 -2.41
CA GLN A 164 -13.33 -4.70 -1.68
C GLN A 164 -13.81 -3.53 -2.55
N THR A 165 -15.13 -3.32 -2.62
CA THR A 165 -15.70 -2.13 -3.26
C THR A 165 -15.70 -0.96 -2.27
N TYR A 166 -15.28 0.20 -2.76
CA TYR A 166 -15.26 1.46 -2.03
C TYR A 166 -16.08 2.51 -2.75
N GLN A 167 -16.88 3.26 -2.02
CA GLN A 167 -17.37 4.55 -2.48
C GLN A 167 -16.22 5.56 -2.42
N TYR A 168 -16.06 6.33 -3.48
CA TYR A 168 -14.95 7.24 -3.69
C TYR A 168 -15.45 8.61 -4.13
N ALA A 169 -15.08 9.65 -3.39
CA ALA A 169 -15.28 11.04 -3.79
C ALA A 169 -14.27 11.40 -4.90
N ILE A 170 -14.76 11.57 -6.13
CA ILE A 170 -13.92 11.68 -7.34
C ILE A 170 -13.08 12.96 -7.35
N GLY A 171 -13.61 14.05 -6.79
CA GLY A 171 -12.87 15.29 -6.55
C GLY A 171 -12.19 15.85 -7.80
N ALA A 172 -10.87 16.06 -7.73
CA ALA A 172 -10.06 16.62 -8.83
C ALA A 172 -10.10 15.78 -10.13
N LEU A 173 -10.52 14.52 -10.06
CA LEU A 173 -10.71 13.66 -11.24
C LEU A 173 -12.10 13.81 -11.88
N SER A 174 -13.01 14.60 -11.30
CA SER A 174 -14.43 14.68 -11.70
C SER A 174 -14.60 15.02 -13.18
N ALA A 175 -13.80 15.96 -13.69
CA ALA A 175 -13.83 16.35 -15.11
C ALA A 175 -13.50 15.19 -16.06
N ARG A 176 -12.71 14.20 -15.61
CA ARG A 176 -12.39 12.98 -16.37
C ARG A 176 -13.50 11.93 -16.30
N CYS A 177 -14.44 12.09 -15.37
CA CYS A 177 -15.54 11.18 -15.10
C CYS A 177 -16.90 11.84 -15.35
N GLY A 178 -16.98 12.67 -16.41
CA GLY A 178 -18.22 13.27 -16.86
C GLY A 178 -18.82 14.30 -15.89
N GLY A 179 -18.03 14.81 -14.95
CA GLY A 179 -18.50 15.71 -13.89
C GLY A 179 -19.15 14.99 -12.70
N ALA A 180 -19.01 13.66 -12.59
CA ALA A 180 -19.47 12.92 -11.42
C ALA A 180 -18.72 13.37 -10.16
N GLU A 181 -19.45 13.55 -9.05
CA GLU A 181 -18.87 13.94 -7.76
C GLU A 181 -18.41 12.71 -6.96
N GLU A 182 -19.07 11.57 -7.17
CA GLU A 182 -18.83 10.31 -6.51
C GLU A 182 -18.88 9.14 -7.50
N GLY A 183 -18.26 8.03 -7.11
CA GLY A 183 -18.33 6.76 -7.81
C GLY A 183 -17.82 5.62 -6.94
N PHE A 184 -17.62 4.46 -7.55
CA PHE A 184 -17.15 3.25 -6.88
C PHE A 184 -15.90 2.72 -7.56
N ILE A 185 -14.95 2.26 -6.76
CA ILE A 185 -13.74 1.57 -7.23
C ILE A 185 -13.61 0.23 -6.52
N ARG A 186 -12.86 -0.69 -7.13
CA ARG A 186 -12.50 -1.97 -6.52
C ARG A 186 -11.04 -1.93 -6.12
N ALA A 187 -10.77 -2.21 -4.85
CA ALA A 187 -9.43 -2.30 -4.31
C ALA A 187 -9.11 -3.78 -4.03
N PRO A 188 -8.15 -4.38 -4.76
CA PRO A 188 -7.73 -5.75 -4.49
C PRO A 188 -6.90 -5.84 -3.21
N GLN A 189 -6.75 -7.06 -2.72
CA GLN A 189 -5.88 -7.37 -1.59
C GLN A 189 -4.50 -7.79 -2.07
N VAL A 190 -3.46 -7.32 -1.38
CA VAL A 190 -2.06 -7.60 -1.69
C VAL A 190 -1.29 -7.92 -0.42
N MET A 191 -0.16 -8.60 -0.56
CA MET A 191 0.76 -8.86 0.55
C MET A 191 1.81 -7.75 0.64
N ALA A 192 1.77 -6.94 1.70
CA ALA A 192 2.80 -5.97 2.02
C ALA A 192 3.58 -6.46 3.23
N GLY A 193 4.85 -6.85 3.01
CA GLY A 193 5.68 -7.38 4.10
C GLY A 193 4.99 -8.52 4.84
N GLY A 194 4.46 -9.50 4.09
CA GLY A 194 3.82 -10.71 4.63
C GLY A 194 2.51 -10.50 5.39
N VAL A 195 1.97 -9.28 5.38
CA VAL A 195 0.64 -8.97 5.92
C VAL A 195 -0.28 -8.62 4.75
N GLU A 196 -1.49 -9.17 4.77
CA GLU A 196 -2.53 -8.83 3.81
C GLU A 196 -3.02 -7.40 4.05
N GLN A 197 -3.02 -6.61 2.99
CA GLN A 197 -3.39 -5.20 2.98
C GLN A 197 -4.22 -4.92 1.75
N LEU A 198 -5.01 -3.84 1.79
CA LEU A 198 -5.74 -3.37 0.62
C LEU A 198 -4.84 -2.48 -0.22
N ALA A 199 -4.74 -2.78 -1.51
CA ALA A 199 -4.11 -1.92 -2.49
C ALA A 199 -5.14 -0.94 -3.04
N LEU A 200 -5.00 0.33 -2.68
CA LEU A 200 -5.87 1.39 -3.19
C LEU A 200 -5.32 1.86 -4.54
N PRO A 201 -6.08 1.72 -5.62
CA PRO A 201 -5.57 2.05 -6.95
C PRO A 201 -5.56 3.58 -7.18
N ILE A 202 -6.26 4.35 -6.34
CA ILE A 202 -6.25 5.81 -6.33
C ILE A 202 -5.99 6.27 -4.89
N GLY A 203 -5.06 7.20 -4.70
CA GLY A 203 -4.76 7.72 -3.36
C GLY A 203 -3.91 9.00 -3.36
N PRO A 204 -3.84 9.67 -2.20
CA PRO A 204 -3.08 10.91 -2.07
C PRO A 204 -1.57 10.65 -2.07
N LEU A 205 -0.81 11.64 -2.55
CA LEU A 205 0.63 11.71 -2.38
C LEU A 205 1.11 13.16 -2.38
N TYR A 206 2.31 13.39 -1.88
CA TYR A 206 3.01 14.66 -2.04
C TYR A 206 3.95 14.62 -3.24
N GLY A 207 4.00 15.69 -4.04
CA GLY A 207 4.92 15.76 -5.16
C GLY A 207 4.74 16.97 -6.05
N SER A 208 5.02 16.80 -7.34
CA SER A 208 4.83 17.83 -8.36
C SER A 208 4.25 17.22 -9.63
N VAL A 209 3.31 17.94 -10.25
CA VAL A 209 2.79 17.52 -11.56
C VAL A 209 3.84 17.86 -12.60
N ALA A 210 4.26 16.85 -13.38
CA ALA A 210 5.12 17.08 -14.53
C ALA A 210 4.40 17.99 -15.54
N GLU A 211 5.03 19.11 -15.91
CA GLU A 211 4.53 20.04 -16.95
C GLU A 211 4.56 19.44 -18.36
#